data_AF-A0A8J7UD09-F1
#
_entry.id   AF-A0A8J7UD09-F1
#
_cell.length_a   1.000
_cell.length_b   1.000
_cell.length_c   1.000
_cell.angle_alpha   90.00
_cell.angle_beta   90.00
_cell.angle_gamma   90.00
#
_symmetry.space_group_name_H-M   'P 1'
#
loop_
_entity.id
_entity.type
_entity.pdbx_description
1 polymer ?
#
loop_
_entity_poly.entity_id
_entity_poly.type
_entity_poly.pdbx_seq_one_letter_code
_entity_poly.pdbx_strand_id
1 'polypeptide(L)'
;MTVAPVVITADTVATDSILIEEITAPVAAENHDVIHRLTEDDFKQAAEELGVDVPTIKAVINIEAGAGHQGFHAPGQPIVNFDLTMFRRAAARQGINLNKYKKSNRVVFNRPDSRKYGSYQAAQHERLKSAMSIDSIAAIDGTFWGMFQIGGFNWKKCGAASRGEFIERMCKSEHEQLELFVNFIKINGMDKYLRKKDWAGFARRYNGPSYARRGYHTRLAKAYKKYKNQSTQ
;
A
#
# COMPACT_ATOMS: atom_id res chain seq x y z
N MET A 1 45.46 22.48 -26.85
CA MET A 1 44.62 21.93 -25.77
C MET A 1 43.20 21.81 -26.30
N THR A 2 42.82 20.63 -26.74
CA THR A 2 41.50 20.32 -27.32
C THR A 2 41.13 18.93 -26.82
N VAL A 3 40.22 18.87 -25.86
CA VAL A 3 39.78 17.63 -25.22
C VAL A 3 38.68 17.03 -26.10
N ALA A 4 38.91 15.83 -26.62
CA ALA A 4 37.93 15.05 -27.36
C ALA A 4 36.81 14.54 -26.43
N PRO A 5 35.57 14.35 -26.92
CA PRO A 5 34.46 13.90 -26.08
C PRO A 5 34.61 12.42 -25.71
N VAL A 6 34.43 12.10 -24.43
CA VAL A 6 34.37 10.73 -23.92
C VAL A 6 33.06 10.10 -24.39
N VAL A 7 33.17 9.14 -25.30
CA VAL A 7 32.08 8.23 -25.69
C VAL A 7 31.91 7.22 -24.56
N ILE A 8 30.79 7.31 -23.83
CA ILE A 8 30.40 6.27 -22.87
C ILE A 8 29.69 5.18 -23.66
N THR A 9 30.41 4.11 -23.96
CA THR A 9 29.85 2.87 -24.49
C THR A 9 28.97 2.21 -23.43
N ALA A 10 27.77 1.84 -23.83
CA ALA A 10 26.80 1.14 -22.98
C ALA A 10 27.28 -0.30 -22.75
N ASP A 11 28.01 -0.53 -21.66
CA ASP A 11 28.35 -1.88 -21.21
C ASP A 11 27.28 -2.42 -20.26
N THR A 12 26.57 -3.43 -20.78
CA THR A 12 26.03 -4.60 -20.09
C THR A 12 25.33 -4.34 -18.76
N VAL A 13 24.02 -4.07 -18.85
CA VAL A 13 23.08 -4.39 -17.78
C VAL A 13 23.17 -5.90 -17.55
N ALA A 14 23.86 -6.31 -16.49
CA ALA A 14 23.73 -7.64 -15.94
C ALA A 14 22.23 -7.84 -15.64
N THR A 15 21.60 -8.66 -16.46
CA THR A 15 20.28 -9.21 -16.17
C THR A 15 20.43 -10.03 -14.91
N ASP A 16 20.07 -9.45 -13.77
CA ASP A 16 19.69 -10.23 -12.59
C ASP A 16 18.44 -11.02 -12.97
N SER A 17 18.67 -12.14 -13.66
CA SER A 17 17.76 -13.25 -13.74
C SER A 17 17.66 -13.83 -12.34
N ILE A 18 16.89 -13.16 -11.48
CA ILE A 18 16.43 -13.74 -10.22
C ILE A 18 15.56 -14.94 -10.64
N LEU A 19 16.10 -16.12 -10.33
CA LEU A 19 15.50 -17.41 -10.61
C LEU A 19 14.06 -17.43 -10.08
N ILE A 20 13.17 -17.96 -10.93
CA ILE A 20 11.71 -18.02 -10.79
C ILE A 20 11.25 -18.89 -9.59
N GLU A 21 12.17 -19.45 -8.81
CA GLU A 21 11.87 -20.38 -7.70
C GLU A 21 11.69 -19.72 -6.32
N GLU A 22 11.91 -18.41 -6.15
CA GLU A 22 11.84 -17.78 -4.82
C GLU A 22 10.66 -16.80 -4.62
N ILE A 23 9.64 -16.86 -5.47
CA ILE A 23 8.35 -16.18 -5.26
C ILE A 23 7.19 -17.18 -5.47
N THR A 24 7.34 -18.39 -4.94
CA THR A 24 6.26 -19.38 -4.87
C THR A 24 5.60 -19.32 -3.50
N ALA A 25 4.38 -18.78 -3.47
CA ALA A 25 3.48 -18.75 -2.30
C ALA A 25 4.04 -17.98 -1.07
N PRO A 26 3.17 -17.45 -0.18
CA PRO A 26 3.65 -16.84 1.05
C PRO A 26 4.47 -17.88 1.83
N VAL A 27 5.69 -17.48 2.21
CA VAL A 27 6.55 -18.19 3.17
C VAL A 27 5.68 -18.68 4.32
N ALA A 28 5.80 -19.97 4.66
CA ALA A 28 5.02 -20.60 5.72
C ALA A 28 5.17 -19.79 7.02
N ALA A 29 4.11 -19.08 7.37
CA ALA A 29 4.13 -18.11 8.43
C ALA A 29 3.89 -18.74 9.79
N GLU A 30 4.64 -18.27 10.77
CA GLU A 30 4.32 -18.43 12.18
C GLU A 30 2.87 -17.94 12.43
N ASN A 31 2.01 -18.85 12.90
CA ASN A 31 0.63 -18.63 13.37
C ASN A 31 -0.15 -17.45 12.77
N HIS A 32 -0.48 -17.54 11.48
CA HIS A 32 -1.46 -16.67 10.82
C HIS A 32 -2.93 -17.02 11.18
N ASP A 33 -3.24 -17.42 12.40
CA ASP A 33 -4.64 -17.71 12.80
C ASP A 33 -5.35 -16.50 13.42
N VAL A 34 -4.60 -15.44 13.74
CA VAL A 34 -5.10 -14.26 14.44
C VAL A 34 -4.78 -12.98 13.67
N ILE A 35 -5.70 -12.02 13.69
CA ILE A 35 -5.44 -10.67 13.20
C ILE A 35 -4.88 -9.83 14.37
N HIS A 36 -3.61 -9.45 14.28
CA HIS A 36 -2.96 -8.55 15.23
C HIS A 36 -3.38 -7.10 14.96
N ARG A 37 -4.19 -6.54 15.86
CA ARG A 37 -4.79 -5.20 15.75
C ARG A 37 -3.89 -4.11 16.34
N LEU A 38 -4.10 -2.87 15.89
CA LEU A 38 -3.43 -1.70 16.48
C LEU A 38 -3.79 -1.51 17.95
N THR A 39 -2.78 -1.14 18.73
CA THR A 39 -2.83 -0.83 20.15
C THR A 39 -2.63 0.68 20.38
N GLU A 40 -2.88 1.13 21.61
CA GLU A 40 -2.60 2.52 21.98
C GLU A 40 -1.10 2.85 21.92
N ASP A 41 -0.22 1.88 22.18
CA ASP A 41 1.22 2.10 22.13
C ASP A 41 1.73 2.24 20.70
N ASP A 42 1.12 1.52 19.73
CA ASP A 42 1.39 1.72 18.30
C ASP A 42 1.09 3.17 17.86
N PHE A 43 0.00 3.75 18.38
CA PHE A 43 -0.33 5.14 18.08
C PHE A 43 0.66 6.13 18.70
N LYS A 44 1.17 5.85 19.90
CA LYS A 44 2.19 6.70 20.56
C LYS A 44 3.51 6.65 19.80
N GLN A 45 3.96 5.45 19.43
CA GLN A 45 5.17 5.27 18.65
C GLN A 45 5.08 6.01 17.31
N ALA A 46 4.01 5.79 16.53
CA ALA A 46 3.82 6.49 15.26
C ALA A 46 3.74 8.02 15.42
N ALA A 47 3.18 8.51 16.53
CA ALA A 47 3.11 9.93 16.84
C ALA A 47 4.50 10.51 17.10
N GLU A 48 5.32 9.81 17.90
CA GLU A 48 6.71 10.17 18.18
C GLU A 48 7.54 10.22 16.90
N GLU A 49 7.46 9.17 16.06
CA GLU A 49 8.22 9.08 14.82
C GLU A 49 7.90 10.17 13.78
N LEU A 50 6.68 10.67 13.78
CA LEU A 50 6.24 11.78 12.92
C LEU A 50 6.39 13.16 13.59
N GLY A 51 6.67 13.19 14.89
CA GLY A 51 6.72 14.41 15.71
C GLY A 51 5.37 15.10 15.82
N VAL A 52 4.29 14.33 15.98
CA VAL A 52 2.90 14.80 16.10
C VAL A 52 2.26 14.32 17.40
N ASP A 53 1.04 14.78 17.69
CA ASP A 53 0.26 14.26 18.82
C ASP A 53 -0.53 12.98 18.43
N VAL A 54 -0.82 12.11 19.40
CA VAL A 54 -1.59 10.87 19.18
C VAL A 54 -2.96 11.13 18.50
N PRO A 55 -3.72 12.18 18.85
CA PRO A 55 -4.95 12.51 18.14
C PRO A 55 -4.77 12.74 16.63
N THR A 56 -3.62 13.25 16.18
CA THR A 56 -3.31 13.40 14.74
C THR A 56 -3.22 12.04 14.06
N ILE A 57 -2.52 11.06 14.66
CA ILE A 57 -2.40 9.69 14.13
C ILE A 57 -3.78 9.03 14.05
N LYS A 58 -4.54 9.07 15.15
CA LYS A 58 -5.90 8.51 15.20
C LYS A 58 -6.83 9.16 14.18
N ALA A 59 -6.70 10.47 13.94
CA ALA A 59 -7.49 11.17 12.94
C ALA A 59 -7.18 10.67 11.51
N VAL A 60 -5.90 10.51 11.17
CA VAL A 60 -5.48 9.99 9.86
C VAL A 60 -5.99 8.56 9.67
N ILE A 61 -5.77 7.68 10.65
CA ILE A 61 -6.21 6.29 10.62
C ILE A 61 -7.74 6.18 10.45
N ASN A 62 -8.52 6.99 11.17
CA ASN A 62 -9.98 7.01 11.05
C ASN A 62 -10.45 7.35 9.62
N ILE A 63 -9.76 8.27 8.94
CA ILE A 63 -10.14 8.70 7.60
C ILE A 63 -9.78 7.67 6.53
N GLU A 64 -8.64 7.01 6.67
CA GLU A 64 -8.16 6.04 5.68
C GLU A 64 -8.82 4.66 5.86
N ALA A 65 -9.01 4.22 7.09
CA ALA A 65 -9.54 2.88 7.40
C ALA A 65 -11.06 2.87 7.70
N GLY A 66 -11.68 4.03 7.85
CA GLY A 66 -13.07 4.16 8.30
C GLY A 66 -13.26 3.73 9.76
N ALA A 67 -14.53 3.61 10.19
CA ALA A 67 -14.88 3.33 11.58
C ALA A 67 -14.42 1.95 12.09
N GLY A 68 -14.18 0.99 11.18
CA GLY A 68 -13.76 -0.37 11.54
C GLY A 68 -12.25 -0.50 11.78
N HIS A 69 -11.43 0.46 11.33
CA HIS A 69 -9.96 0.41 11.38
C HIS A 69 -9.39 -0.95 10.94
N GLN A 70 -9.93 -1.55 9.87
CA GLN A 70 -9.57 -2.92 9.51
C GLN A 70 -8.45 -2.95 8.47
N GLY A 71 -7.29 -3.48 8.85
CA GLY A 71 -6.18 -3.77 7.92
C GLY A 71 -6.28 -5.11 7.21
N PHE A 72 -7.16 -6.00 7.69
CA PHE A 72 -7.26 -7.40 7.26
C PHE A 72 -8.70 -7.82 6.98
N HIS A 73 -8.87 -8.61 5.92
CA HIS A 73 -10.11 -9.34 5.61
C HIS A 73 -10.19 -10.65 6.39
N ALA A 74 -9.06 -11.35 6.47
CA ALA A 74 -8.87 -12.59 7.20
C ALA A 74 -7.42 -12.62 7.72
N PRO A 75 -7.09 -13.49 8.68
CA PRO A 75 -5.70 -13.67 9.12
C PRO A 75 -4.74 -13.88 7.94
N GLY A 76 -3.61 -13.17 7.95
CA GLY A 76 -2.63 -13.18 6.84
C GLY A 76 -3.11 -12.55 5.52
N GLN A 77 -4.37 -12.11 5.42
CA GLN A 77 -4.95 -11.53 4.20
C GLN A 77 -5.30 -10.06 4.41
N PRO A 78 -4.39 -9.13 4.05
CA PRO A 78 -4.67 -7.70 4.17
C PRO A 78 -5.84 -7.29 3.28
N ILE A 79 -6.47 -6.17 3.60
CA ILE A 79 -7.43 -5.54 2.68
C ILE A 79 -6.67 -5.15 1.40
N VAL A 80 -7.18 -5.58 0.24
CA VAL A 80 -6.59 -5.28 -1.05
C VAL A 80 -7.58 -4.63 -2.00
N ASN A 81 -7.05 -3.77 -2.86
CA ASN A 81 -7.78 -3.23 -3.99
C ASN A 81 -6.94 -3.35 -5.27
N PHE A 82 -7.21 -4.42 -6.03
CA PHE A 82 -6.55 -4.65 -7.31
C PHE A 82 -7.12 -3.72 -8.39
N ASP A 83 -6.26 -2.86 -8.94
CA ASP A 83 -6.58 -1.92 -10.00
C ASP A 83 -6.08 -2.44 -11.35
N LEU A 84 -7.02 -2.81 -12.21
CA LEU A 84 -6.72 -3.36 -13.54
C LEU A 84 -5.95 -2.37 -14.43
N THR A 85 -6.16 -1.07 -14.27
CA THR A 85 -5.48 -0.04 -15.07
C THR A 85 -4.02 0.09 -14.62
N MET A 86 -3.76 0.08 -13.32
CA MET A 86 -2.40 0.06 -12.77
C MET A 86 -1.68 -1.24 -13.14
N PHE A 87 -2.35 -2.39 -13.02
CA PHE A 87 -1.80 -3.68 -13.45
C PHE A 87 -1.40 -3.66 -14.93
N ARG A 88 -2.28 -3.17 -15.83
CA ARG A 88 -1.96 -3.04 -17.26
C ARG A 88 -0.73 -2.17 -17.51
N ARG A 89 -0.62 -1.04 -16.81
CA ARG A 89 0.55 -0.14 -16.92
C ARG A 89 1.81 -0.80 -16.39
N ALA A 90 1.73 -1.55 -15.30
CA ALA A 90 2.88 -2.26 -14.74
C ALA A 90 3.31 -3.43 -15.65
N ALA A 91 2.36 -4.23 -16.13
CA ALA A 91 2.61 -5.34 -17.07
C ALA A 91 3.25 -4.84 -18.38
N ALA A 92 2.81 -3.69 -18.90
CA ALA A 92 3.43 -3.07 -20.07
C ALA A 92 4.90 -2.66 -19.83
N ARG A 93 5.23 -2.15 -18.63
CA ARG A 93 6.63 -1.85 -18.25
C ARG A 93 7.49 -3.11 -18.14
N GLN A 94 6.88 -4.26 -17.83
CA GLN A 94 7.53 -5.57 -17.81
C GLN A 94 7.54 -6.27 -19.19
N GLY A 95 7.03 -5.63 -20.25
CA GLY A 95 6.96 -6.23 -21.59
C GLY A 95 5.92 -7.36 -21.73
N ILE A 96 4.99 -7.50 -20.77
CA ILE A 96 4.02 -8.60 -20.75
C ILE A 96 2.83 -8.30 -21.67
N ASN A 97 2.61 -9.16 -22.67
CA ASN A 97 1.44 -9.10 -23.53
C ASN A 97 0.21 -9.75 -22.87
N LEU A 98 -0.58 -8.93 -22.17
CA LEU A 98 -1.78 -9.37 -21.45
C LEU A 98 -2.88 -10.01 -22.33
N ASN A 99 -2.86 -9.82 -23.66
CA ASN A 99 -3.84 -10.46 -24.53
C ASN A 99 -3.74 -12.00 -24.50
N LYS A 100 -2.54 -12.55 -24.25
CA LYS A 100 -2.31 -13.99 -24.15
C LYS A 100 -3.10 -14.63 -22.99
N TYR A 101 -3.41 -13.86 -21.95
CA TYR A 101 -4.00 -14.34 -20.70
C TYR A 101 -5.51 -14.07 -20.60
N LYS A 102 -6.13 -13.43 -21.60
CA LYS A 102 -7.57 -13.09 -21.55
C LYS A 102 -8.48 -14.31 -21.35
N LYS A 103 -8.08 -15.49 -21.82
CA LYS A 103 -8.83 -16.75 -21.68
C LYS A 103 -8.46 -17.52 -20.40
N SER A 104 -7.17 -17.68 -20.11
CA SER A 104 -6.68 -18.44 -18.96
C SER A 104 -6.89 -17.72 -17.62
N ASN A 105 -6.83 -16.39 -17.61
CA ASN A 105 -6.87 -15.55 -16.41
C ASN A 105 -8.04 -14.55 -16.47
N ARG A 106 -9.22 -15.00 -16.92
CA ARG A 106 -10.42 -14.16 -17.09
C ARG A 106 -10.77 -13.35 -15.84
N VAL A 107 -10.51 -13.91 -14.65
CA VAL A 107 -10.80 -13.31 -13.34
C VAL A 107 -10.12 -11.94 -13.21
N VAL A 108 -8.88 -11.78 -13.67
CA VAL A 108 -8.12 -10.52 -13.62
C VAL A 108 -8.85 -9.37 -14.32
N PHE A 109 -9.43 -9.66 -15.49
CA PHE A 109 -9.98 -8.66 -16.41
C PHE A 109 -11.44 -8.28 -16.13
N ASN A 110 -12.10 -9.01 -15.22
CA ASN A 110 -13.48 -8.76 -14.84
C ASN A 110 -13.57 -7.98 -13.52
N ARG A 111 -14.75 -7.44 -13.24
CA ARG A 111 -15.06 -6.87 -11.92
C ARG A 111 -15.03 -7.96 -10.84
N PRO A 112 -14.70 -7.63 -9.57
CA PRO A 112 -14.79 -8.59 -8.46
C PRO A 112 -16.18 -9.21 -8.37
N ASP A 113 -16.24 -10.54 -8.37
CA ASP A 113 -17.48 -11.30 -8.28
C ASP A 113 -17.71 -11.80 -6.84
N SER A 114 -18.27 -10.93 -6.01
CA SER A 114 -18.55 -11.25 -4.60
C SER A 114 -19.52 -12.41 -4.44
N ARG A 115 -20.41 -12.66 -5.43
CA ARG A 115 -21.37 -13.78 -5.36
C ARG A 115 -20.63 -15.11 -5.49
N LYS A 116 -19.67 -15.19 -6.41
CA LYS A 116 -18.87 -16.39 -6.62
C LYS A 116 -17.92 -16.68 -5.46
N TYR A 117 -17.32 -15.64 -4.89
CA TYR A 117 -16.24 -15.79 -3.88
C TYR A 117 -16.69 -15.46 -2.45
N GLY A 118 -17.99 -15.29 -2.21
CA GLY A 118 -18.59 -15.08 -0.88
C GLY A 118 -18.45 -13.66 -0.32
N SER A 119 -17.39 -12.93 -0.66
CA SER A 119 -17.20 -11.53 -0.26
C SER A 119 -16.46 -10.71 -1.31
N TYR A 120 -16.53 -9.38 -1.20
CA TYR A 120 -15.78 -8.47 -2.08
C TYR A 120 -14.26 -8.64 -1.93
N GLN A 121 -13.77 -8.78 -0.70
CA GLN A 121 -12.33 -8.93 -0.44
C GLN A 121 -11.81 -10.29 -0.90
N ALA A 122 -12.56 -11.38 -0.67
CA ALA A 122 -12.21 -12.69 -1.22
C ALA A 122 -12.15 -12.65 -2.76
N ALA A 123 -13.10 -11.98 -3.42
CA ALA A 123 -13.07 -11.77 -4.86
C ALA A 123 -11.85 -10.95 -5.33
N GLN A 124 -11.41 -9.95 -4.54
CA GLN A 124 -10.21 -9.16 -4.85
C GLN A 124 -8.93 -9.96 -4.69
N HIS A 125 -8.82 -10.79 -3.64
CA HIS A 125 -7.70 -11.70 -3.43
C HIS A 125 -7.59 -12.71 -4.57
N GLU A 126 -8.70 -13.26 -5.05
CA GLU A 126 -8.69 -14.16 -6.21
C GLU A 126 -8.28 -13.47 -7.51
N ARG A 127 -8.66 -12.20 -7.71
CA ARG A 127 -8.15 -11.38 -8.83
C ARG A 127 -6.66 -11.14 -8.73
N LEU A 128 -6.17 -10.78 -7.55
CA LEU A 128 -4.75 -10.56 -7.29
C LEU A 128 -3.95 -11.85 -7.51
N LYS A 129 -4.38 -12.98 -6.95
CA LYS A 129 -3.75 -14.30 -7.14
C LYS A 129 -3.68 -14.68 -8.61
N SER A 130 -4.76 -14.47 -9.35
CA SER A 130 -4.79 -14.72 -10.80
C SER A 130 -3.91 -13.74 -11.60
N ALA A 131 -3.66 -12.53 -11.10
CA ALA A 131 -2.74 -11.59 -11.72
C ALA A 131 -1.27 -11.93 -11.38
N MET A 132 -1.00 -12.37 -10.16
CA MET A 132 0.34 -12.81 -9.74
C MET A 132 0.82 -14.03 -10.53
N SER A 133 -0.08 -14.91 -10.96
CA SER A 133 0.28 -16.02 -11.86
C SER A 133 0.59 -15.60 -13.30
N ILE A 134 0.28 -14.35 -13.68
CA ILE A 134 0.73 -13.76 -14.95
C ILE A 134 2.09 -13.11 -14.75
N ASP A 135 2.19 -12.20 -13.77
CA ASP A 135 3.41 -11.50 -13.39
C ASP A 135 3.24 -10.92 -11.99
N SER A 136 4.03 -11.42 -11.03
CA SER A 136 3.92 -11.02 -9.62
C SER A 136 4.26 -9.55 -9.41
N ILE A 137 5.32 -9.04 -10.04
CA ILE A 137 5.77 -7.65 -9.90
C ILE A 137 4.68 -6.68 -10.37
N ALA A 138 4.09 -6.92 -11.53
CA ALA A 138 3.02 -6.09 -12.08
C ALA A 138 1.76 -6.18 -11.22
N ALA A 139 1.41 -7.36 -10.72
CA ALA A 139 0.25 -7.55 -9.85
C ALA A 139 0.39 -6.76 -8.54
N ILE A 140 1.59 -6.78 -7.94
CA ILE A 140 1.91 -6.04 -6.71
C ILE A 140 1.84 -4.54 -6.95
N ASP A 141 2.51 -4.05 -8.00
CA ASP A 141 2.47 -2.65 -8.42
C ASP A 141 1.03 -2.20 -8.78
N GLY A 142 0.20 -3.12 -9.26
CA GLY A 142 -1.19 -2.89 -9.64
C GLY A 142 -2.19 -2.89 -8.49
N THR A 143 -1.75 -3.08 -7.25
CA THR A 143 -2.63 -3.29 -6.10
C THR A 143 -2.39 -2.26 -4.99
N PHE A 144 -3.46 -1.84 -4.33
CA PHE A 144 -3.40 -1.05 -3.09
C PHE A 144 -3.63 -1.96 -1.88
N TRP A 145 -2.83 -1.78 -0.84
CA TRP A 145 -2.66 -2.76 0.24
C TRP A 145 -2.92 -2.17 1.62
N GLY A 146 -3.51 -3.01 2.48
CA GLY A 146 -3.67 -2.79 3.91
C GLY A 146 -4.63 -1.65 4.27
N MET A 147 -4.62 -1.32 5.57
CA MET A 147 -5.43 -0.30 6.20
C MET A 147 -5.34 1.07 5.51
N PHE A 148 -4.14 1.42 5.05
CA PHE A 148 -3.85 2.73 4.49
C PHE A 148 -3.97 2.78 2.96
N GLN A 149 -4.30 1.65 2.32
CA GLN A 149 -4.44 1.52 0.88
C GLN A 149 -3.21 2.08 0.13
N ILE A 150 -2.01 1.68 0.54
CA ILE A 150 -0.77 2.11 -0.13
C ILE A 150 -0.60 1.30 -1.42
N GLY A 151 -0.39 1.98 -2.55
CA GLY A 151 -0.13 1.31 -3.83
C GLY A 151 1.21 0.58 -3.79
N GLY A 152 1.25 -0.70 -4.17
CA GLY A 152 2.45 -1.55 -4.06
C GLY A 152 3.65 -1.05 -4.86
N PHE A 153 3.42 -0.21 -5.89
CA PHE A 153 4.50 0.49 -6.61
C PHE A 153 5.30 1.47 -5.73
N ASN A 154 4.81 1.80 -4.53
CA ASN A 154 5.48 2.65 -3.55
C ASN A 154 6.32 1.88 -2.52
N TRP A 155 6.53 0.56 -2.66
CA TRP A 155 7.25 -0.25 -1.66
C TRP A 155 8.58 0.38 -1.18
N LYS A 156 9.41 0.91 -2.10
CA LYS A 156 10.66 1.63 -1.76
C LYS A 156 10.41 2.85 -0.88
N LYS A 157 9.34 3.58 -1.17
CA LYS A 157 8.93 4.77 -0.41
C LYS A 157 8.33 4.42 0.94
N CYS A 158 8.01 3.16 1.20
CA CYS A 158 7.64 2.66 2.53
C CYS A 158 8.85 2.16 3.32
N GLY A 159 10.06 2.21 2.75
CA GLY A 159 11.28 1.72 3.40
C GLY A 159 11.50 0.22 3.31
N ALA A 160 10.71 -0.52 2.53
CA ALA A 160 10.97 -1.93 2.27
C ALA A 160 12.15 -2.11 1.30
N ALA A 161 12.97 -3.14 1.50
CA ALA A 161 14.09 -3.53 0.64
C ALA A 161 13.64 -4.25 -0.64
N SER A 162 12.46 -4.87 -0.63
CA SER A 162 11.87 -5.48 -1.81
C SER A 162 10.33 -5.41 -1.83
N ARG A 163 9.73 -5.78 -2.97
CA ARG A 163 8.27 -5.98 -3.06
C ARG A 163 7.79 -7.16 -2.23
N GLY A 164 8.63 -8.20 -2.10
CA GLY A 164 8.33 -9.37 -1.26
C GLY A 164 8.20 -8.96 0.20
N GLU A 165 9.21 -8.25 0.72
CA GLU A 165 9.19 -7.74 2.10
C GLU A 165 8.01 -6.78 2.34
N PHE A 166 7.70 -5.91 1.37
CA PHE A 166 6.52 -5.04 1.49
C PHE A 166 5.23 -5.84 1.69
N ILE A 167 5.04 -6.95 0.97
CA ILE A 167 3.84 -7.80 1.10
C ILE A 167 3.87 -8.58 2.40
N GLU A 168 5.01 -9.17 2.74
CA GLU A 168 5.20 -9.90 3.99
C GLU A 168 4.78 -9.03 5.17
N ARG A 169 5.31 -7.80 5.25
CA ARG A 169 4.95 -6.82 6.28
C ARG A 169 3.47 -6.42 6.21
N MET A 170 2.91 -6.20 5.03
CA MET A 170 1.47 -5.94 4.87
C MET A 170 0.59 -7.08 5.39
N CYS A 171 1.05 -8.33 5.28
CA CYS A 171 0.34 -9.53 5.73
C CYS A 171 0.58 -9.87 7.22
N LYS A 172 1.59 -9.29 7.86
CA LYS A 172 2.04 -9.64 9.21
C LYS A 172 1.14 -9.10 10.32
N SER A 173 0.88 -7.80 10.35
CA SER A 173 0.04 -7.17 11.39
C SER A 173 -0.42 -5.77 11.00
N GLU A 174 -1.41 -5.22 11.72
CA GLU A 174 -1.82 -3.82 11.49
C GLU A 174 -0.72 -2.84 11.93
N HIS A 175 0.10 -3.20 12.93
CA HIS A 175 1.28 -2.44 13.33
C HIS A 175 2.25 -2.30 12.15
N GLU A 176 2.57 -3.39 11.45
CA GLU A 176 3.47 -3.35 10.28
C GLU A 176 2.89 -2.51 9.13
N GLN A 177 1.57 -2.55 8.94
CA GLN A 177 0.89 -1.66 7.99
C GLN A 177 1.03 -0.17 8.39
N LEU A 178 0.95 0.14 9.69
CA LEU A 178 1.15 1.49 10.22
C LEU A 178 2.61 1.95 10.05
N GLU A 179 3.58 1.08 10.32
CA GLU A 179 5.00 1.39 10.14
C GLU A 179 5.35 1.69 8.67
N LEU A 180 4.86 0.88 7.73
CA LEU A 180 5.01 1.16 6.29
C LEU A 180 4.38 2.50 5.89
N PHE A 181 3.24 2.84 6.50
CA PHE A 181 2.56 4.12 6.30
C PHE A 181 3.35 5.29 6.88
N VAL A 182 3.84 5.21 8.12
CA VAL A 182 4.66 6.24 8.76
C VAL A 182 5.91 6.53 7.92
N ASN A 183 6.61 5.50 7.48
CA ASN A 183 7.76 5.65 6.58
C ASN A 183 7.38 6.29 5.24
N PHE A 184 6.25 5.91 4.66
CA PHE A 184 5.72 6.55 3.46
C PHE A 184 5.44 8.04 3.64
N ILE A 185 4.88 8.44 4.79
CA ILE A 185 4.66 9.85 5.13
C ILE A 185 5.98 10.61 5.27
N LYS A 186 6.96 10.04 5.97
CA LYS A 186 8.29 10.65 6.19
C LYS A 186 9.06 10.83 4.89
N ILE A 187 9.21 9.77 4.10
CA ILE A 187 10.00 9.78 2.86
C ILE A 187 9.43 10.75 1.82
N ASN A 188 8.11 10.90 1.74
CA ASN A 188 7.48 11.86 0.83
C ASN A 188 7.35 13.28 1.43
N GLY A 189 7.91 13.52 2.62
CA GLY A 189 7.89 14.83 3.29
C GLY A 189 6.48 15.33 3.60
N MET A 190 5.56 14.41 3.89
CA MET A 190 4.16 14.72 4.23
C MET A 190 3.96 14.99 5.73
N ASP A 191 4.86 14.48 6.56
CA ASP A 191 4.98 14.68 8.00
C ASP A 191 4.90 16.17 8.41
N LYS A 192 5.55 17.05 7.66
CA LYS A 192 5.53 18.51 7.92
C LYS A 192 4.13 19.13 7.87
N TYR A 193 3.22 18.56 7.07
CA TYR A 193 1.83 19.02 7.02
C TYR A 193 1.05 18.55 8.24
N LEU A 194 1.29 17.32 8.68
CA LEU A 194 0.68 16.79 9.91
C LEU A 194 1.14 17.56 11.15
N ARG A 195 2.44 17.85 11.27
CA ARG A 195 2.99 18.69 12.37
C ARG A 195 2.35 20.07 12.44
N LYS A 196 2.11 20.70 11.28
CA LYS A 196 1.44 22.00 11.17
C LYS A 196 -0.09 21.91 11.23
N LYS A 197 -0.66 20.70 11.31
CA LYS A 197 -2.11 20.45 11.21
C LYS A 197 -2.72 21.04 9.94
N ASP A 198 -1.93 21.10 8.86
CA ASP A 198 -2.38 21.49 7.53
C ASP A 198 -3.07 20.30 6.85
N TRP A 199 -4.32 20.08 7.23
CA TRP A 199 -5.13 18.97 6.73
C TRP A 199 -5.37 19.03 5.22
N ALA A 200 -5.43 20.24 4.65
CA ALA A 200 -5.59 20.41 3.21
C ALA A 200 -4.30 20.06 2.48
N GLY A 201 -3.16 20.54 2.97
CA GLY A 201 -1.84 20.24 2.43
C GLY A 201 -1.49 18.76 2.51
N PHE A 202 -1.84 18.09 3.62
CA PHE A 202 -1.69 16.65 3.76
C PHE A 202 -2.60 15.88 2.80
N ALA A 203 -3.92 16.13 2.86
CA ALA A 203 -4.90 15.39 2.07
C ALA A 203 -4.69 15.55 0.55
N ARG A 204 -4.24 16.72 0.08
CA ARG A 204 -3.90 16.92 -1.34
C ARG A 204 -2.77 16.00 -1.81
N ARG A 205 -1.79 15.74 -0.96
CA ARG A 205 -0.62 14.91 -1.28
C ARG A 205 -0.93 13.43 -1.15
N TYR A 206 -1.64 13.06 -0.10
CA TYR A 206 -1.98 11.66 0.16
C TYR A 206 -3.13 11.17 -0.74
N ASN A 207 -4.27 11.88 -0.76
CA ASN A 207 -5.47 11.46 -1.50
C ASN A 207 -5.56 12.06 -2.92
N GLY A 208 -4.64 12.95 -3.29
CA GLY A 208 -4.52 13.53 -4.63
C GLY A 208 -5.42 14.75 -4.89
N PRO A 209 -5.44 15.27 -6.13
CA PRO A 209 -6.09 16.55 -6.47
C PRO A 209 -7.59 16.62 -6.15
N SER A 210 -8.27 15.46 -6.09
CA SER A 210 -9.70 15.39 -5.78
C SER A 210 -10.04 15.50 -4.28
N TYR A 211 -9.03 15.68 -3.41
CA TYR A 211 -9.20 15.61 -1.95
C TYR A 211 -10.27 16.57 -1.42
N ALA A 212 -10.34 17.79 -1.98
CA ALA A 212 -11.24 18.84 -1.53
C ALA A 212 -12.69 18.47 -1.82
N ARG A 213 -12.99 18.05 -3.06
CA ARG A 213 -14.31 17.56 -3.48
C ARG A 213 -14.76 16.35 -2.66
N ARG A 214 -13.83 15.50 -2.22
CA ARG A 214 -14.10 14.33 -1.38
C ARG A 214 -14.09 14.64 0.12
N GLY A 215 -13.88 15.90 0.52
CA GLY A 215 -13.94 16.34 1.91
C GLY A 215 -12.87 15.75 2.84
N TYR A 216 -11.74 15.25 2.31
CA TYR A 216 -10.74 14.58 3.16
C TYR A 216 -10.20 15.50 4.25
N HIS A 217 -9.78 16.70 3.87
CA HIS A 217 -9.27 17.73 4.79
C HIS A 217 -10.26 18.11 5.90
N THR A 218 -11.56 18.30 5.59
CA THR A 218 -12.57 18.63 6.60
C THR A 218 -12.86 17.45 7.52
N ARG A 219 -12.89 16.23 6.97
CA ARG A 219 -13.06 15.01 7.75
C ARG A 219 -11.87 14.76 8.69
N LEU A 220 -10.63 14.95 8.22
CA LEU A 220 -9.41 14.89 9.03
C LEU A 220 -9.48 15.90 10.19
N ALA A 221 -9.80 17.15 9.90
CA ALA A 221 -9.93 18.20 10.91
C ALA A 221 -11.01 17.86 11.97
N LYS A 222 -12.15 17.29 11.53
CA LYS A 222 -13.22 16.85 12.43
C LYS A 222 -12.80 15.67 13.30
N ALA A 223 -12.15 14.66 12.71
CA ALA A 223 -11.63 13.51 13.43
C ALA A 223 -10.58 13.92 14.47
N TYR A 224 -9.67 14.82 14.11
CA TYR A 224 -8.67 15.38 15.03
C TYR A 224 -9.32 16.02 16.26
N LYS A 225 -10.30 16.90 16.06
CA LYS A 225 -11.04 17.55 17.16
C LYS A 225 -11.70 16.52 18.09
N LYS A 226 -12.31 15.47 17.52
CA LYS A 226 -12.91 14.38 18.30
C LYS A 226 -11.89 13.71 19.21
N TYR A 227 -10.76 13.27 18.66
CA TYR A 227 -9.75 12.54 19.44
C TYR A 227 -9.01 13.44 20.44
N LYS A 228 -8.80 14.71 20.12
CA LYS A 228 -8.21 15.68 21.04
C LYS A 228 -9.09 15.90 22.29
N ASN A 229 -10.40 15.96 22.11
CA ASN A 229 -11.33 16.12 23.23
C ASN A 229 -11.38 14.86 24.11
N GLN A 230 -11.26 13.67 23.50
CA GLN A 230 -11.22 12.40 24.24
C GLN A 230 -9.93 12.20 25.04
N SER A 231 -8.80 12.76 24.60
CA SER A 231 -7.54 12.70 25.34
C SER A 231 -7.42 13.73 26.48
N THR A 232 -8.41 14.63 26.61
CA THR A 232 -8.45 15.68 27.65
C THR A 232 -9.44 15.31 28.77
N GLN A 233 -10.18 14.22 28.62
CA GLN A 233 -11.02 13.60 29.65
C GLN A 233 -10.27 12.42 30.27
#